data_AF-A0A937G3K9-F1
#
_entry.id   AF-A0A937G3K9-F1
#
_cell.length_a   1.000
_cell.length_b   1.000
_cell.length_c   1.000
_cell.angle_alpha   90.00
_cell.angle_beta   90.00
_cell.angle_gamma   90.00
#
_symmetry.space_group_name_H-M   'P 1'
#
loop_
_entity.id
_entity.type
_entity.pdbx_description
1 polymer ?
#
loop_
_entity_poly.entity_id
_entity_poly.type
_entity_poly.pdbx_seq_one_letter_code
_entity_poly.pdbx_strand_id
1 'polypeptide(L)'
;MKKKIIYIDMDDVICDFIQAYNKEREEKPHIKYPQSQEGFFLNLQPIPQSIEVINKLRSLDFFDVYILTAPSVKNPLCYTEKRLWIERNFDLEMAEKLIISPNKGLNKGDYLIDDNIHGKGQEHFEGEIIHFGNEKVKSWSDVWSFFSARYGIGETLAGQ
;
A
#
# COMPACT_ATOMS: atom_id res chain seq x y z
N MET A 1 1.76 -15.88 -20.79
CA MET A 1 2.34 -16.31 -19.49
C MET A 1 1.40 -15.88 -18.38
N LYS A 2 1.31 -16.62 -17.27
CA LYS A 2 0.50 -16.19 -16.11
C LYS A 2 1.17 -14.98 -15.46
N LYS A 3 0.43 -13.87 -15.31
CA LYS A 3 0.93 -12.67 -14.60
C LYS A 3 1.20 -13.00 -13.14
N LYS A 4 2.22 -12.37 -12.57
CA LYS A 4 2.57 -12.42 -11.15
C LYS A 4 1.73 -11.41 -10.38
N ILE A 5 1.06 -11.86 -9.33
CA ILE A 5 0.16 -11.01 -8.53
C ILE A 5 0.97 -10.32 -7.43
N ILE A 6 0.94 -8.99 -7.42
CA ILE A 6 1.53 -8.16 -6.37
C ILE A 6 0.41 -7.50 -5.59
N TYR A 7 0.34 -7.79 -4.29
CA TYR A 7 -0.47 -7.04 -3.35
C TYR A 7 0.37 -5.95 -2.68
N ILE A 8 -0.21 -4.77 -2.52
CA ILE A 8 0.45 -3.62 -1.91
C ILE A 8 -0.46 -3.07 -0.81
N ASP A 9 0.04 -3.00 0.42
CA ASP A 9 -0.68 -2.31 1.49
C ASP A 9 -0.79 -0.81 1.21
N MET A 10 -1.74 -0.15 1.86
CA MET A 10 -1.99 1.27 1.71
C MET A 10 -1.35 2.09 2.84
N ASP A 11 -1.74 1.84 4.08
CA ASP A 11 -1.31 2.64 5.23
C ASP A 11 0.17 2.34 5.53
N ASP A 12 0.98 3.37 5.70
CA ASP A 12 2.44 3.33 5.93
C ASP A 12 3.26 2.59 4.85
N VAL A 13 2.65 2.31 3.69
CA VAL A 13 3.31 1.78 2.49
C VAL A 13 3.09 2.69 1.28
N ILE A 14 1.85 3.03 0.96
CA ILE A 14 1.51 3.99 -0.12
C ILE A 14 1.31 5.40 0.43
N CYS A 15 0.74 5.53 1.64
CA CYS A 15 0.46 6.81 2.26
C CYS A 15 0.84 6.82 3.76
N ASP A 16 1.27 7.97 4.26
CA ASP A 16 1.82 8.15 5.61
C ASP A 16 0.67 8.24 6.64
N PHE A 17 0.28 7.09 7.18
CA PHE A 17 -0.76 6.97 8.18
C PHE A 17 -0.24 7.39 9.55
N ILE A 18 0.97 6.97 9.92
CA ILE A 18 1.52 7.18 11.26
C ILE A 18 1.77 8.66 11.53
N GLN A 19 2.23 9.44 10.55
CA GLN A 19 2.41 10.89 10.69
C GLN A 19 1.05 11.58 10.90
N ALA A 20 0.05 11.27 10.07
CA ALA A 20 -1.29 11.83 10.20
C ALA A 20 -1.95 11.47 11.54
N TYR A 21 -1.80 10.21 11.96
CA TYR A 21 -2.31 9.71 13.23
C TYR A 21 -1.67 10.44 14.42
N ASN A 22 -0.35 10.59 14.42
CA ASN A 22 0.39 11.25 15.50
C ASN A 22 0.01 12.74 15.58
N LYS A 23 -0.08 13.43 14.44
CA LYS A 23 -0.52 14.82 14.38
C LYS A 23 -1.92 15.01 14.98
N GLU A 24 -2.88 14.19 14.56
CA GLU A 24 -4.25 14.27 15.08
C GLU A 24 -4.31 13.94 16.58
N ARG A 25 -3.48 13.01 17.05
CA ARG A 25 -3.37 12.69 18.48
C ARG A 25 -2.81 13.85 19.30
N GLU A 26 -1.86 14.60 18.76
CA GLU A 26 -1.27 15.79 19.40
C GLU A 26 -2.24 16.97 19.40
N GLU A 27 -2.91 17.23 18.28
CA GLU A 27 -3.85 18.36 18.13
C GLU A 27 -5.18 18.11 18.87
N LYS A 28 -5.64 16.85 18.94
CA LYS A 28 -6.96 16.47 19.50
C LYS A 28 -6.84 15.28 20.46
N PRO A 29 -6.13 15.43 21.59
CA PRO A 29 -5.82 14.32 22.51
C PRO A 29 -7.06 13.69 23.19
N HIS A 30 -8.20 14.35 23.16
CA HIS A 30 -9.47 13.85 23.70
C HIS A 30 -10.17 12.85 22.76
N ILE A 31 -9.76 12.78 21.49
CA ILE A 31 -10.31 11.82 20.53
C ILE A 31 -9.60 10.47 20.73
N LYS A 32 -10.34 9.48 21.27
CA LYS A 32 -9.80 8.14 21.54
C LYS A 32 -9.25 7.41 20.30
N TYR A 33 -9.87 7.64 19.15
CA TYR A 33 -9.49 7.04 17.87
C TYR A 33 -9.26 8.16 16.83
N PRO A 34 -8.05 8.75 16.77
CA PRO A 34 -7.76 9.87 15.86
C PRO A 34 -8.15 9.60 14.40
N GLN A 35 -7.95 8.36 13.94
CA GLN A 35 -8.27 7.88 12.60
C GLN A 35 -9.78 7.66 12.33
N SER A 36 -10.65 7.86 13.33
CA SER A 36 -12.10 7.75 13.16
C SER A 36 -12.78 9.02 12.68
N GLN A 37 -12.01 10.09 12.52
CA GLN A 37 -12.51 11.36 12.02
C GLN A 37 -12.79 11.28 10.52
N GLU A 38 -13.84 11.99 10.09
CA GLU A 38 -14.17 12.16 8.68
C GLU A 38 -13.00 12.84 7.94
N GLY A 39 -12.69 12.32 6.76
CA GLY A 39 -11.61 12.79 5.90
C GLY A 39 -10.22 12.33 6.33
N PHE A 40 -10.07 11.57 7.43
CA PHE A 40 -8.75 11.13 7.90
C PHE A 40 -8.01 10.34 6.81
N PHE A 41 -8.62 9.29 6.28
CA PHE A 41 -7.98 8.44 5.26
C PHE A 41 -7.91 9.17 3.91
N LEU A 42 -8.92 9.99 3.60
CA LEU A 42 -8.95 10.76 2.37
C LEU A 42 -7.80 11.79 2.30
N ASN A 43 -7.27 12.27 3.42
CA ASN A 43 -6.26 13.34 3.44
C ASN A 43 -4.82 12.84 3.71
N LEU A 44 -4.61 11.53 3.80
CA LEU A 44 -3.27 10.95 3.98
C LEU A 44 -2.33 11.40 2.84
N GLN A 45 -1.09 11.74 3.20
CA GLN A 45 -0.08 12.15 2.23
C GLN A 45 0.56 10.91 1.60
N PRO A 46 0.79 10.87 0.27
CA PRO A 46 1.53 9.78 -0.34
C PRO A 46 2.96 9.67 0.22
N ILE A 47 3.44 8.45 0.41
CA ILE A 47 4.85 8.18 0.70
C ILE A 47 5.67 8.52 -0.55
N PRO A 48 6.88 9.12 -0.42
CA PRO A 48 7.71 9.47 -1.58
C PRO A 48 7.90 8.30 -2.56
N GLN A 49 7.78 8.59 -3.85
CA GLN A 49 7.91 7.65 -4.98
C GLN A 49 6.89 6.50 -5.03
N SER A 50 5.96 6.38 -4.07
CA SER A 50 4.95 5.31 -4.05
C SER A 50 4.14 5.24 -5.33
N ILE A 51 3.52 6.36 -5.71
CA ILE A 51 2.66 6.45 -6.89
C ILE A 51 3.44 6.13 -8.17
N GLU A 52 4.66 6.68 -8.31
CA GLU A 52 5.51 6.49 -9.48
C GLU A 52 5.92 5.02 -9.65
N VAL A 53 6.44 4.39 -8.59
CA VAL A 53 6.94 3.01 -8.66
C VAL A 53 5.79 2.02 -8.85
N ILE A 54 4.64 2.23 -8.21
CA ILE A 54 3.45 1.40 -8.42
C ILE A 54 2.96 1.50 -9.87
N ASN A 55 2.95 2.71 -10.45
CA ASN A 55 2.62 2.90 -11.86
C ASN A 55 3.59 2.17 -12.79
N LYS A 56 4.90 2.21 -12.50
CA LYS A 56 5.91 1.43 -13.23
C LYS A 56 5.65 -0.06 -13.12
N LEU A 57 5.41 -0.59 -11.91
CA LEU A 57 5.14 -2.01 -11.68
C LEU A 57 3.89 -2.48 -12.44
N ARG A 58 2.77 -1.73 -12.38
CA ARG A 58 1.53 -2.13 -13.05
C ARG A 58 1.58 -1.97 -14.58
N SER A 59 2.50 -1.16 -15.12
CA SER A 59 2.73 -1.05 -16.57
C SER A 59 3.48 -2.25 -17.17
N LEU A 60 4.07 -3.11 -16.34
CA LEU A 60 4.78 -4.30 -16.80
C LEU A 60 3.78 -5.43 -17.06
N ASP A 61 3.73 -5.92 -18.29
CA ASP A 61 2.73 -6.91 -18.74
C ASP A 61 2.73 -8.24 -17.97
N PHE A 62 3.81 -8.54 -17.25
CA PHE A 62 3.95 -9.74 -16.43
C PHE A 62 3.55 -9.56 -14.97
N PHE A 63 3.16 -8.35 -14.54
CA PHE A 63 2.58 -8.10 -13.22
C PHE A 63 1.09 -7.79 -13.28
N ASP A 64 0.38 -8.21 -12.26
CA ASP A 64 -0.98 -7.79 -11.95
C ASP A 64 -1.01 -7.24 -10.53
N VAL A 65 -1.13 -5.92 -10.42
CA VAL A 65 -0.93 -5.18 -9.17
C VAL A 65 -2.28 -4.82 -8.56
N TYR A 66 -2.44 -5.13 -7.27
CA TYR A 66 -3.63 -4.86 -6.48
C TYR A 66 -3.27 -4.11 -5.21
N ILE A 67 -4.18 -3.26 -4.74
CA ILE A 67 -4.10 -2.72 -3.38
C ILE A 67 -4.79 -3.70 -2.43
N LEU A 68 -4.14 -4.06 -1.33
CA LEU A 68 -4.67 -4.96 -0.30
C LEU A 68 -4.50 -4.31 1.08
N THR A 69 -5.56 -3.66 1.54
CA THR A 69 -5.55 -2.88 2.78
C THR A 69 -6.51 -3.44 3.83
N ALA A 70 -6.13 -3.38 5.09
CA ALA A 70 -7.03 -3.69 6.20
C ALA A 70 -7.89 -2.46 6.55
N PRO A 71 -9.21 -2.61 6.74
CA PRO A 71 -10.04 -1.50 7.15
C PRO A 71 -9.85 -1.18 8.64
N SER A 72 -10.00 0.10 9.00
CA SER A 72 -10.28 0.47 10.39
C SER A 72 -11.75 0.20 10.69
N VAL A 73 -12.06 -0.90 11.37
CA VAL A 73 -13.44 -1.23 11.78
C VAL A 73 -14.04 -0.22 12.79
N LYS A 74 -13.22 0.70 13.29
CA LYS A 74 -13.66 1.82 14.14
C LYS A 74 -14.11 3.05 13.33
N ASN A 75 -13.87 3.05 12.02
CA ASN A 75 -14.26 4.11 11.11
C ASN A 75 -14.97 3.53 9.88
N PRO A 76 -16.31 3.49 9.84
CA PRO A 76 -17.05 3.05 8.66
C PRO A 76 -16.78 3.90 7.40
N LEU A 77 -16.35 5.16 7.56
CA LEU A 77 -15.98 6.01 6.41
C LEU A 77 -14.67 5.54 5.76
N CYS A 78 -13.80 4.80 6.48
CA CYS A 78 -12.51 4.38 5.94
C CYS A 78 -12.62 3.57 4.64
N TYR A 79 -13.71 2.79 4.48
CA TYR A 79 -13.94 2.00 3.27
C TYR A 79 -14.08 2.91 2.04
N THR A 80 -14.94 3.92 2.17
CA THR A 80 -15.21 4.89 1.10
C THR A 80 -14.00 5.79 0.87
N GLU A 81 -13.41 6.30 1.95
CA GLU A 81 -12.27 7.23 1.87
C GLU A 81 -11.03 6.58 1.26
N LYS A 82 -10.71 5.33 1.61
CA LYS A 82 -9.59 4.60 0.99
C LYS A 82 -9.83 4.41 -0.51
N ARG A 83 -11.05 4.04 -0.91
CA ARG A 83 -11.41 3.94 -2.35
C ARG A 83 -11.22 5.28 -3.06
N LEU A 84 -11.74 6.37 -2.50
CA LEU A 84 -11.62 7.71 -3.09
C LEU A 84 -10.17 8.19 -3.14
N TRP A 85 -9.38 7.86 -2.11
CA TRP A 85 -7.96 8.17 -2.07
C TRP A 85 -7.20 7.47 -3.20
N ILE A 86 -7.48 6.18 -3.44
CA ILE A 86 -6.87 5.43 -4.54
C ILE A 86 -7.23 6.06 -5.90
N GLU A 87 -8.50 6.37 -6.14
CA GLU A 87 -8.92 7.04 -7.39
C GLU A 87 -8.23 8.40 -7.57
N ARG A 88 -8.12 9.20 -6.50
CA ARG A 88 -7.54 10.55 -6.55
C ARG A 88 -6.04 10.54 -6.88
N ASN A 89 -5.29 9.58 -6.34
CA ASN A 89 -3.83 9.55 -6.47
C ASN A 89 -3.35 8.64 -7.61
N PHE A 90 -4.19 7.70 -8.05
CA PHE A 90 -3.96 6.86 -9.22
C PHE A 90 -5.03 7.16 -10.27
N ASP A 91 -6.02 6.27 -10.40
CA ASP A 91 -7.14 6.36 -11.33
C ASP A 91 -8.23 5.37 -10.92
N LEU A 92 -9.35 5.39 -11.66
CA LEU A 92 -10.47 4.49 -11.44
C LEU A 92 -10.11 3.02 -11.66
N GLU A 93 -9.19 2.71 -12.60
CA GLU A 93 -8.72 1.34 -12.85
C GLU A 93 -8.02 0.76 -11.61
N MET A 94 -7.18 1.55 -10.94
CA MET A 94 -6.56 1.12 -9.69
C MET A 94 -7.60 0.91 -8.59
N ALA A 95 -8.67 1.71 -8.57
CA ALA A 95 -9.76 1.55 -7.62
C ALA A 95 -10.56 0.25 -7.85
N GLU A 96 -10.67 -0.24 -9.09
CA GLU A 96 -11.23 -1.57 -9.39
C GLU A 96 -10.35 -2.71 -8.85
N LYS A 97 -9.05 -2.44 -8.65
CA LYS A 97 -8.07 -3.37 -8.07
C LYS A 97 -7.83 -3.16 -6.57
N LEU A 98 -8.72 -2.42 -5.89
CA LEU A 98 -8.70 -2.26 -4.43
C LEU A 98 -9.41 -3.42 -3.75
N ILE A 99 -8.70 -4.09 -2.85
CA ILE A 99 -9.22 -5.12 -1.96
C ILE A 99 -9.11 -4.62 -0.53
N ILE A 100 -10.25 -4.54 0.16
CA ILE A 100 -10.32 -4.20 1.57
C ILE A 100 -10.61 -5.48 2.36
N SER A 101 -9.61 -5.98 3.07
CA SER A 101 -9.70 -7.25 3.81
C SER A 101 -9.04 -7.13 5.19
N PRO A 102 -9.73 -7.46 6.29
CA PRO A 102 -9.11 -7.56 7.60
C PRO A 102 -8.08 -8.69 7.72
N ASN A 103 -8.14 -9.69 6.85
CA ASN A 103 -7.22 -10.83 6.82
C ASN A 103 -6.61 -10.98 5.42
N LYS A 104 -5.36 -10.52 5.29
CA LYS A 104 -4.58 -10.55 4.04
C LYS A 104 -4.09 -11.96 3.68
N GLY A 105 -4.01 -12.88 4.65
CA GLY A 105 -3.58 -14.26 4.43
C GLY A 105 -4.55 -15.11 3.60
N LEU A 106 -5.78 -14.64 3.41
CA LEU A 106 -6.78 -15.30 2.55
C LEU A 106 -6.58 -14.98 1.07
N ASN A 107 -5.76 -13.99 0.74
CA ASN A 107 -5.49 -13.59 -0.63
C ASN A 107 -4.36 -14.44 -1.22
N LYS A 108 -4.58 -14.98 -2.42
CA LYS A 108 -3.59 -15.79 -3.14
C LYS A 108 -2.84 -14.93 -4.15
N GLY A 109 -1.57 -14.65 -3.88
CA GLY A 109 -0.68 -13.88 -4.75
C GLY A 109 0.76 -14.33 -4.68
N ASP A 110 1.62 -13.71 -5.49
CA ASP A 110 3.05 -14.03 -5.52
C ASP A 110 3.83 -13.14 -4.55
N TYR A 111 3.41 -11.88 -4.36
CA TYR A 111 4.06 -10.90 -3.49
C TYR A 111 3.05 -10.13 -2.63
N LEU A 112 3.46 -9.77 -1.41
CA LEU A 112 2.78 -8.81 -0.55
C LEU A 112 3.79 -7.77 -0.05
N ILE A 113 3.63 -6.52 -0.45
CA ILE A 113 4.42 -5.37 0.04
C ILE A 113 3.65 -4.74 1.19
N ASP A 114 4.18 -4.81 2.41
CA ASP A 114 3.46 -4.46 3.64
C ASP A 114 4.47 -3.98 4.69
N ASP A 115 4.11 -2.96 5.47
CA ASP A 115 4.94 -2.47 6.58
C ASP A 115 4.88 -3.43 7.79
N ASN A 116 3.89 -4.34 7.81
CA ASN A 116 3.73 -5.35 8.83
C ASN A 116 3.88 -6.76 8.23
N ILE A 117 4.50 -7.66 9.01
CA ILE A 117 4.61 -9.09 8.65
C ILE A 117 3.66 -9.98 9.46
N HIS A 118 2.93 -9.43 10.44
CA HIS A 118 2.02 -10.15 11.32
C HIS A 118 0.80 -9.29 11.70
N GLY A 119 -0.31 -9.93 12.10
CA GLY A 119 -1.40 -9.31 12.85
C GLY A 119 -2.64 -8.94 12.02
N LYS A 120 -2.52 -8.90 10.69
CA LYS A 120 -3.64 -8.86 9.74
C LYS A 120 -3.61 -10.06 8.79
N GLY A 121 -3.03 -11.18 9.24
CA GLY A 121 -2.93 -12.42 8.47
C GLY A 121 -1.78 -12.47 7.49
N GLN A 122 -0.89 -11.46 7.46
CA GLN A 122 0.34 -11.51 6.67
C GLN A 122 1.15 -12.77 6.99
N GLU A 123 1.16 -13.21 8.25
CA GLU A 123 1.82 -14.44 8.74
C GLU A 123 1.33 -15.73 8.06
N HIS A 124 0.20 -15.68 7.37
CA HIS A 124 -0.42 -16.79 6.65
C HIS A 124 -0.44 -16.58 5.12
N PHE A 125 0.14 -15.48 4.62
CA PHE A 125 0.24 -15.23 3.20
C PHE A 125 1.20 -16.25 2.56
N GLU A 126 0.72 -16.99 1.55
CA GLU A 126 1.49 -18.08 0.93
C GLU A 126 2.63 -17.58 0.01
N GLY A 127 2.56 -16.33 -0.44
CA GLY A 127 3.57 -15.71 -1.31
C GLY A 127 4.75 -15.07 -0.55
N GLU A 128 5.62 -14.38 -1.27
CA GLU A 128 6.77 -13.69 -0.68
C GLU A 128 6.34 -12.33 -0.09
N ILE A 129 6.58 -12.13 1.20
CA ILE A 129 6.32 -10.84 1.86
C ILE A 129 7.56 -9.95 1.74
N ILE A 130 7.37 -8.77 1.16
CA ILE A 130 8.35 -7.69 1.08
C ILE A 130 8.03 -6.71 2.21
N HIS A 131 8.73 -6.86 3.34
CA HIS A 131 8.54 -6.05 4.53
C HIS A 131 9.09 -4.64 4.30
N PHE A 132 8.18 -3.71 3.97
CA PHE A 132 8.47 -2.31 3.69
C PHE A 132 8.83 -1.56 4.97
N GLY A 133 9.75 -0.61 4.89
CA GLY A 133 10.25 0.15 6.05
C GLY A 133 11.30 -0.59 6.90
N ASN A 134 11.68 -1.84 6.56
CA ASN A 134 12.73 -2.57 7.26
C ASN A 134 14.14 -2.17 6.79
N GLU A 135 15.19 -2.75 7.38
CA GLU A 135 16.58 -2.41 7.03
C GLU A 135 16.98 -2.66 5.56
N LYS A 136 16.32 -3.59 4.88
CA LYS A 136 16.63 -4.01 3.50
C LYS A 136 15.77 -3.30 2.46
N VAL A 137 14.53 -2.96 2.80
CA VAL A 137 13.55 -2.33 1.91
C VAL A 137 12.94 -1.16 2.66
N LYS A 138 13.64 -0.01 2.66
CA LYS A 138 13.25 1.18 3.43
C LYS A 138 12.30 2.09 2.66
N SER A 139 12.33 2.00 1.34
CA SER A 139 11.69 2.95 0.44
C SER A 139 11.19 2.30 -0.84
N TRP A 140 10.41 3.05 -1.61
CA TRP A 140 9.96 2.62 -2.94
C TRP A 140 11.09 2.46 -3.95
N SER A 141 12.21 3.16 -3.78
CA SER A 141 13.42 2.93 -4.57
C SER A 141 13.99 1.52 -4.33
N ASP A 142 13.94 1.02 -3.09
CA ASP A 142 14.40 -0.33 -2.76
C ASP A 142 13.45 -1.39 -3.33
N VAL A 143 12.13 -1.15 -3.28
CA VAL A 143 11.13 -2.00 -3.92
C VAL A 143 11.39 -2.10 -5.42
N TRP A 144 11.59 -0.96 -6.10
CA TRP A 144 11.93 -0.94 -7.52
C TRP A 144 13.21 -1.72 -7.81
N SER A 145 14.24 -1.54 -6.98
CA SER A 145 15.52 -2.24 -7.13
C SER A 145 15.37 -3.75 -6.97
N PHE A 146 14.56 -4.20 -6.01
CA PHE A 146 14.24 -5.61 -5.80
C PHE A 146 13.59 -6.25 -7.02
N PHE A 147 12.55 -5.62 -7.59
CA PHE A 147 11.87 -6.15 -8.77
C PHE A 147 12.73 -6.04 -10.03
N SER A 148 13.47 -4.95 -10.19
CA SER A 148 14.34 -4.76 -11.35
C SER A 148 15.45 -5.79 -11.41
N ALA A 149 16.13 -6.04 -10.28
CA ALA A 149 17.15 -7.07 -10.20
C ALA A 149 16.58 -8.48 -10.43
N ARG A 150 15.41 -8.79 -9.84
CA ARG A 150 14.80 -10.13 -9.94
C ARG A 150 14.29 -10.45 -11.34
N TYR A 151 13.78 -9.46 -12.06
CA TYR A 151 13.13 -9.65 -13.36
C TYR A 151 13.94 -9.10 -14.54
N GLY A 152 15.14 -8.57 -14.31
CA GLY A 152 15.99 -8.00 -15.35
C GLY A 152 15.37 -6.77 -16.03
N ILE A 153 14.62 -5.96 -15.27
CA ILE A 153 14.03 -4.71 -15.78
C ILE A 153 15.16 -3.69 -15.86
N GLY A 154 15.43 -3.17 -17.06
CA GLY A 154 16.51 -2.19 -17.26
C GLY A 154 16.30 -0.92 -16.43
N GLU A 155 17.38 -0.36 -15.88
CA GLU A 155 17.37 0.94 -15.20
C GLU A 155 17.07 2.06 -16.22
N THR A 156 15.79 2.32 -16.47
CA THR A 156 15.37 3.59 -17.06
C THR A 156 14.71 4.42 -15.96
N LEU A 157 15.55 5.08 -15.17
CA LEU A 157 15.17 6.33 -14.52
C LEU A 157 15.21 7.42 -15.61
N ALA A 158 14.13 7.51 -16.38
CA ALA A 158 13.88 8.69 -17.20
C ALA A 158 13.08 9.70 -16.37
N GLY A 159 13.73 10.82 -16.03
CA GLY A 159 13.10 11.94 -15.34
C GLY A 159 14.10 12.90 -14.71
N GLN A 160 14.85 13.60 -15.56
CA GLN A 160 15.37 14.95 -15.26
C GLN A 160 14.21 15.94 -15.21
#